data_AF-A0A9E3U3C8-F1
#
_entry.id   AF-A0A9E3U3C8-F1
#
_cell.length_a   1.000
_cell.length_b   1.000
_cell.length_c   1.000
_cell.angle_alpha   90.00
_cell.angle_beta   90.00
_cell.angle_gamma   90.00
#
_symmetry.space_group_name_H-M   'P 1'
#
loop_
_entity.id
_entity.type
_entity.pdbx_description
1 polymer ?
#
loop_
_entity_poly.entity_id
_entity_poly.type
_entity_poly.pdbx_seq_one_letter_code
_entity_poly.pdbx_strand_id
1 'polypeptide(L)'
;MRAKWRRTPVVGVAGARQNAVREDDMAKPGWTRRGAIAAASGAVAACAQSIETPAYDGPVAFNHGVASGDPQANKVIIWTRVSPENSGAVPVRWIVARNRELSDVVKTGVFETNEARDYTVKVDVTGLRPGAPYFYGFRAGDGESPVGKTRTLPKGRLNEVKLAVVSCASFPHGFFNAYEALAQRDDVDAVVHLGDYIYEYGLAGYGGDVATQLGRIPSPEVECIRLGDYRARHAQYKTQAELQAAHAIAPWIVVWDDHETANNSFATGAENHNQGEGQWANRKQAALQAYYEWMPIRD
;
A
#
# COMPACT_ATOMS: atom_id res chain seq x y z
N MET A 1 -38.70 -13.83 11.09
CA MET A 1 -38.25 -13.98 12.49
C MET A 1 -37.55 -12.70 12.91
N ARG A 2 -38.13 -11.91 13.81
CA ARG A 2 -37.57 -10.62 14.28
C ARG A 2 -37.11 -10.78 15.72
N ALA A 3 -35.81 -10.74 15.96
CA ALA A 3 -35.24 -10.77 17.32
C ALA A 3 -35.27 -9.37 17.93
N LYS A 4 -36.05 -9.22 19.01
CA LYS A 4 -36.10 -8.02 19.86
C LYS A 4 -34.98 -8.13 20.91
N TRP A 5 -34.06 -7.18 20.93
CA TRP A 5 -33.12 -7.01 22.03
C TRP A 5 -33.73 -6.09 23.09
N ARG A 6 -33.93 -6.61 24.30
CA ARG A 6 -34.36 -5.84 25.48
C ARG A 6 -33.14 -5.13 26.09
N ARG A 7 -33.27 -3.83 26.37
CA ARG A 7 -32.33 -3.07 27.21
C ARG A 7 -32.78 -3.16 28.67
N THR A 8 -31.87 -3.49 29.57
CA THR A 8 -32.06 -3.40 31.03
C THR A 8 -31.50 -2.04 31.50
N PRO A 9 -32.19 -1.28 32.36
CA PRO A 9 -31.67 -0.03 32.92
C PRO A 9 -30.82 -0.32 34.16
N VAL A 10 -29.70 0.39 34.32
CA VAL A 10 -28.98 0.46 35.61
C VAL A 10 -29.34 1.78 36.26
N VAL A 11 -29.81 1.66 37.50
CA VAL A 11 -30.25 2.73 38.40
C VAL A 11 -29.05 3.48 38.95
N GLY A 12 -29.16 4.81 39.03
CA GLY A 12 -28.14 5.70 39.58
C GLY A 12 -28.11 5.75 41.10
N VAL A 13 -27.01 6.28 41.64
CA VAL A 13 -26.93 6.79 43.02
C VAL A 13 -26.26 8.16 42.96
N ALA A 14 -26.91 9.14 43.56
CA ALA A 14 -26.46 10.50 43.76
C ALA A 14 -26.06 10.72 45.24
N GLY A 15 -25.12 11.63 45.48
CA GLY A 15 -24.79 12.21 46.81
C GLY A 15 -23.50 13.03 46.72
N ALA A 16 -23.60 14.36 46.51
CA ALA A 16 -23.49 15.43 47.52
C ALA A 16 -22.03 15.68 47.99
N ARG A 17 -21.34 16.71 47.47
CA ARG A 17 -21.30 18.15 47.81
C ARG A 17 -20.20 18.53 48.83
N GLN A 18 -19.34 19.44 48.35
CA GLN A 18 -18.68 20.58 49.03
C GLN A 18 -17.64 20.32 50.14
N ASN A 19 -16.40 20.78 49.91
CA ASN A 19 -15.89 21.96 50.61
C ASN A 19 -14.65 22.55 49.92
N ALA A 20 -14.67 23.86 49.76
CA ALA A 20 -13.55 24.69 49.36
C ALA A 20 -12.72 25.08 50.59
N VAL A 21 -11.39 25.19 50.45
CA VAL A 21 -10.53 26.01 51.30
C VAL A 21 -9.43 26.65 50.43
N ARG A 22 -9.19 27.92 50.74
CA ARG A 22 -8.26 28.93 50.20
C ARG A 22 -6.80 28.46 50.22
N GLU A 23 -6.03 28.75 49.17
CA GLU A 23 -5.11 29.90 49.07
C GLU A 23 -4.18 30.02 50.28
N ASP A 24 -2.94 29.57 50.11
CA ASP A 24 -1.77 30.10 50.83
C ASP A 24 -0.59 30.20 49.86
N ASP A 25 -0.02 31.40 49.85
CA ASP A 25 1.09 31.89 49.05
C ASP A 25 2.37 31.07 49.25
N MET A 26 2.94 30.57 48.15
CA MET A 26 4.38 30.30 48.08
C MET A 26 4.99 31.00 46.87
N ALA A 27 5.80 31.99 47.23
CA ALA A 27 6.58 32.90 46.40
C ALA A 27 7.18 32.28 45.13
N LYS A 28 6.87 32.89 43.99
CA LYS A 28 7.61 32.73 42.73
C LYS A 28 8.94 33.49 42.83
N PRO A 29 10.10 32.89 42.57
CA PRO A 29 11.35 33.63 42.52
C PRO A 29 11.33 34.61 41.33
N GLY A 30 11.40 35.90 41.65
CA GLY A 30 11.40 37.00 40.70
C GLY A 30 12.66 36.99 39.83
N TRP A 31 12.47 37.04 38.51
CA TRP A 31 13.52 37.35 37.56
C TRP A 31 13.87 38.85 37.67
N THR A 32 15.08 39.15 38.13
CA THR A 32 15.61 40.50 38.20
C THR A 32 16.05 41.00 36.81
N ARG A 33 15.67 42.24 36.51
CA ARG A 33 16.07 43.00 35.30
C ARG A 33 17.57 43.32 35.35
N ARG A 34 18.45 42.38 35.00
CA ARG A 34 19.84 42.62 34.56
C ARG A 34 20.46 41.29 34.13
N GLY A 35 20.23 40.95 32.87
CA GLY A 35 20.73 39.72 32.24
C GLY A 35 20.31 39.63 30.77
N ALA A 36 20.39 40.74 30.03
CA ALA A 36 20.16 40.73 28.59
C ALA A 36 21.51 40.44 27.90
N ILE A 37 21.86 39.16 27.78
CA ILE A 37 22.95 38.70 26.90
C ILE A 37 22.32 37.72 25.90
N ALA A 38 22.22 38.21 24.66
CA ALA A 38 22.19 37.48 23.39
C ALA A 38 21.65 36.04 23.39
N ALA A 39 20.34 35.89 23.20
CA ALA A 39 19.80 34.76 22.46
C ALA A 39 19.54 35.24 21.03
N ALA A 40 20.60 35.35 20.23
CA ALA A 40 20.47 35.51 18.79
C ALA A 40 19.69 34.30 18.28
N SER A 41 18.51 34.57 17.75
CA SER A 41 17.65 33.60 17.10
C SER A 41 18.42 32.97 15.94
N GLY A 42 19.01 31.80 16.18
CA GLY A 42 19.49 30.93 15.12
C GLY A 42 18.28 30.40 14.37
N ALA A 43 17.74 31.19 13.45
CA ALA A 43 17.00 30.65 12.33
C ALA A 43 18.02 29.84 11.52
N VAL A 44 18.19 28.57 11.90
CA VAL A 44 18.78 27.59 11.00
C VAL A 44 17.76 27.49 9.87
N ALA A 45 17.99 28.26 8.81
CA ALA A 45 17.41 27.94 7.52
C ALA A 45 17.85 26.50 7.25
N ALA A 46 16.96 25.55 7.48
CA ALA A 46 17.15 24.19 7.02
C ALA A 46 17.23 24.33 5.50
N CYS A 47 18.45 24.38 4.97
CA CYS A 47 18.68 24.16 3.55
C CYS A 47 18.11 22.77 3.31
N ALA A 48 16.89 22.71 2.76
CA ALA A 48 16.30 21.48 2.30
C ALA A 48 17.28 20.95 1.25
N GLN A 49 18.10 19.97 1.64
CA GLN A 49 18.99 19.31 0.71
C GLN A 49 18.09 18.72 -0.37
N SER A 50 18.22 19.24 -1.59
CA SER A 50 17.50 18.73 -2.74
C SER A 50 17.88 17.27 -2.91
N ILE A 51 16.90 16.38 -2.78
CA ILE A 51 17.11 14.95 -2.96
C ILE A 51 17.23 14.67 -4.45
N GLU A 52 18.46 14.42 -4.89
CA GLU A 52 18.81 14.21 -6.30
C GLU A 52 18.31 12.88 -6.85
N THR A 53 17.56 12.89 -7.95
CA THR A 53 17.19 11.68 -8.69
C THR A 53 18.40 11.13 -9.45
N PRO A 54 18.71 9.82 -9.36
CA PRO A 54 19.77 9.22 -10.15
C PRO A 54 19.56 9.45 -11.66
N ALA A 55 20.65 9.70 -12.37
CA ALA A 55 20.62 9.83 -13.82
C ALA A 55 20.15 8.51 -14.47
N TYR A 56 19.28 8.63 -15.46
CA TYR A 56 18.84 7.54 -16.33
C TYR A 56 18.61 8.12 -17.72
N ASP A 57 19.15 7.45 -18.74
CA ASP A 57 19.05 7.88 -20.14
C ASP A 57 17.87 7.17 -20.81
N GLY A 58 16.71 7.82 -20.75
CA GLY A 58 15.50 7.36 -21.43
C GLY A 58 14.20 7.79 -20.75
N PRO A 59 13.07 7.79 -21.48
CA PRO A 59 11.77 8.06 -20.88
C PRO A 59 11.35 6.95 -19.91
N VAL A 60 10.76 7.35 -18.78
CA VAL A 60 10.18 6.43 -17.80
C VAL A 60 8.85 6.98 -17.28
N ALA A 61 7.95 6.06 -16.92
CA ALA A 61 6.67 6.39 -16.31
C ALA A 61 6.33 5.45 -15.14
N PHE A 62 5.31 5.83 -14.35
CA PHE A 62 4.79 5.04 -13.23
C PHE A 62 3.35 4.59 -13.50
N ASN A 63 3.16 3.83 -14.60
CA ASN A 63 1.84 3.45 -15.12
C ASN A 63 1.00 2.56 -14.18
N HIS A 64 1.61 2.02 -13.13
CA HIS A 64 0.99 1.04 -12.21
C HIS A 64 0.82 1.59 -10.79
N GLY A 65 0.99 2.91 -10.62
CA GLY A 65 0.84 3.60 -9.35
C GLY A 65 1.88 3.18 -8.31
N VAL A 66 1.48 3.32 -7.04
CA VAL A 66 2.30 3.01 -5.86
C VAL A 66 1.47 2.23 -4.87
N ALA A 67 2.13 1.40 -4.05
CA ALA A 67 1.46 0.65 -2.98
C ALA A 67 2.37 0.59 -1.74
N SER A 68 1.78 0.34 -0.58
CA SER A 68 2.52 0.04 0.63
C SER A 68 1.85 -1.13 1.35
N GLY A 69 2.60 -1.87 2.16
CA GLY A 69 2.07 -3.09 2.75
C GLY A 69 3.00 -3.73 3.77
N ASP A 70 2.56 -4.86 4.31
CA ASP A 70 3.21 -5.57 5.42
C ASP A 70 3.74 -4.63 6.52
N PRO A 71 2.87 -3.74 7.06
CA PRO A 71 3.30 -2.81 8.09
C PRO A 71 3.65 -3.58 9.36
N GLN A 72 4.75 -3.15 9.98
CA GLN A 72 5.12 -3.53 11.33
C GLN A 72 5.31 -2.28 12.18
N ALA A 73 5.67 -2.46 13.45
CA ALA A 73 5.78 -1.34 14.37
C ALA A 73 6.88 -0.33 14.04
N ASN A 74 7.88 -0.70 13.24
CA ASN A 74 8.99 0.19 12.90
C ASN A 74 9.39 0.11 11.43
N LYS A 75 8.60 -0.56 10.60
CA LYS A 75 8.90 -0.76 9.19
C LYS A 75 7.65 -1.01 8.35
N VAL A 76 7.75 -0.75 7.06
CA VAL A 76 6.68 -0.97 6.09
C VAL A 76 7.29 -1.20 4.70
N ILE A 77 6.65 -2.01 3.88
CA ILE A 77 7.02 -2.15 2.46
C ILE A 77 6.45 -0.96 1.70
N ILE A 78 7.25 -0.34 0.84
CA ILE A 78 6.78 0.53 -0.24
C ILE A 78 7.08 -0.14 -1.58
N TRP A 79 6.16 0.03 -2.54
CA TRP A 79 6.18 -0.66 -3.81
C TRP A 79 5.78 0.27 -4.96
N THR A 80 6.40 0.07 -6.13
CA THR A 80 5.94 0.57 -7.43
C THR A 80 6.49 -0.31 -8.55
N ARG A 81 6.08 -0.06 -9.80
CA ARG A 81 6.73 -0.56 -11.01
C ARG A 81 7.05 0.60 -11.93
N VAL A 82 8.33 0.75 -12.28
CA VAL A 82 8.75 1.70 -13.31
C VAL A 82 8.46 1.11 -14.69
N SER A 83 8.03 1.95 -15.62
CA SER A 83 7.70 1.57 -17.01
C SER A 83 8.66 2.32 -17.94
N PRO A 84 9.91 1.83 -18.10
CA PRO A 84 10.86 2.43 -19.03
C PRO A 84 10.50 2.07 -20.48
N GLU A 85 10.84 2.96 -21.41
CA GLU A 85 10.77 2.65 -22.86
C GLU A 85 11.92 1.76 -23.33
N ASN A 86 13.08 1.84 -22.64
CA ASN A 86 14.28 1.09 -22.97
C ASN A 86 14.52 -0.06 -21.98
N SER A 87 15.02 -1.19 -22.47
CA SER A 87 15.46 -2.31 -21.63
C SER A 87 16.74 -1.97 -20.84
N GLY A 88 17.01 -2.72 -19.77
CA GLY A 88 18.22 -2.55 -18.94
C GLY A 88 17.95 -2.02 -17.53
N ALA A 89 19.01 -1.69 -16.81
CA ALA A 89 18.93 -1.25 -15.43
C ALA A 89 18.35 0.16 -15.29
N VAL A 90 17.44 0.34 -14.34
CA VAL A 90 16.83 1.62 -13.98
C VAL A 90 17.09 1.90 -12.49
N PRO A 91 17.88 2.92 -12.16
CA PRO A 91 18.04 3.36 -10.77
C PRO A 91 16.83 4.20 -10.33
N VAL A 92 16.14 3.75 -9.28
CA VAL A 92 14.92 4.38 -8.79
C VAL A 92 15.16 4.92 -7.40
N ARG A 93 15.02 6.23 -7.25
CA ARG A 93 14.99 6.85 -5.92
C ARG A 93 13.65 6.63 -5.27
N TRP A 94 13.65 6.17 -4.03
CA TRP A 94 12.48 6.14 -3.17
C TRP A 94 12.63 7.14 -2.03
N ILE A 95 11.51 7.73 -1.61
CA ILE A 95 11.45 8.77 -0.59
C ILE A 95 10.31 8.44 0.36
N VAL A 96 10.55 8.54 1.66
CA VAL A 96 9.53 8.51 2.71
C VAL A 96 9.65 9.78 3.53
N ALA A 97 8.53 10.48 3.73
CA ALA A 97 8.44 11.79 4.35
C ALA A 97 7.27 11.89 5.33
N ARG A 98 7.28 12.94 6.16
CA ARG A 98 6.19 13.25 7.11
C ARG A 98 5.04 14.03 6.48
N ASN A 99 5.25 14.61 5.30
CA ASN A 99 4.28 15.44 4.58
C ASN A 99 4.12 14.98 3.12
N ARG A 100 3.00 15.38 2.51
CA ARG A 100 2.59 14.92 1.17
C ARG A 100 3.51 15.45 0.07
N GLU A 101 4.14 16.60 0.27
CA GLU A 101 5.05 17.23 -0.69
C GLU A 101 6.42 16.54 -0.77
N LEU A 102 6.63 15.50 0.04
CA LEU A 102 7.89 14.73 0.12
C LEU A 102 9.13 15.60 0.45
N SER A 103 8.94 16.69 1.20
CA SER A 103 10.03 17.62 1.57
C SER A 103 10.54 17.42 2.99
N ASP A 104 9.70 16.94 3.92
CA ASP A 104 10.10 16.56 5.28
C ASP A 104 10.52 15.07 5.32
N VAL A 105 11.66 14.79 4.70
CA VAL A 105 12.14 13.43 4.45
C VAL A 105 12.66 12.77 5.73
N VAL A 106 12.23 11.53 5.96
CA VAL A 106 12.69 10.69 7.07
C VAL A 106 13.60 9.56 6.61
N LYS A 107 13.38 9.02 5.41
CA LYS A 107 14.18 7.96 4.79
C LYS A 107 14.18 8.14 3.28
N THR A 108 15.30 7.86 2.63
CA THR A 108 15.42 7.80 1.18
C THR A 108 16.55 6.85 0.82
N GLY A 109 16.53 6.33 -0.40
CA GLY A 109 17.58 5.52 -0.96
C GLY A 109 17.37 5.33 -2.46
N VAL A 110 18.24 4.53 -3.06
CA VAL A 110 18.14 4.14 -4.47
C VAL A 110 17.96 2.63 -4.52
N PHE A 111 17.07 2.18 -5.38
CA PHE A 111 16.82 0.79 -5.70
C PHE A 111 17.06 0.60 -7.19
N GLU A 112 17.98 -0.30 -7.57
CA GLU A 112 18.20 -0.64 -8.96
C GLU A 112 17.26 -1.79 -9.36
N THR A 113 16.50 -1.60 -10.44
CA THR A 113 15.59 -2.60 -10.99
C THR A 113 15.83 -2.81 -12.49
N ASN A 114 15.34 -3.91 -13.04
CA ASN A 114 15.48 -4.27 -14.46
C ASN A 114 14.39 -5.27 -14.89
N GLU A 115 14.46 -5.76 -16.12
CA GLU A 115 13.53 -6.71 -16.72
C GLU A 115 13.43 -8.05 -15.98
N ALA A 116 14.47 -8.49 -15.27
CA ALA A 116 14.49 -9.79 -14.59
C ALA A 116 13.42 -9.87 -13.48
N ARG A 117 13.06 -8.72 -12.89
CA ARG A 117 12.00 -8.57 -11.87
C ARG A 117 10.85 -7.68 -12.35
N ASP A 118 10.71 -7.55 -13.67
CA ASP A 118 9.66 -6.77 -14.33
C ASP A 118 9.61 -5.30 -13.86
N TYR A 119 10.78 -4.71 -13.63
CA TYR A 119 10.94 -3.31 -13.23
C TYR A 119 10.22 -2.93 -11.92
N THR A 120 9.85 -3.92 -11.10
CA THR A 120 9.22 -3.70 -9.80
C THR A 120 10.25 -3.24 -8.77
N VAL A 121 9.91 -2.21 -8.00
CA VAL A 121 10.69 -1.69 -6.88
C VAL A 121 9.96 -2.04 -5.61
N LYS A 122 10.63 -2.72 -4.68
CA LYS A 122 10.06 -3.12 -3.40
C LYS A 122 11.08 -2.92 -2.29
N VAL A 123 10.76 -2.06 -1.33
CA VAL A 123 11.70 -1.62 -0.29
C VAL A 123 11.10 -1.83 1.09
N ASP A 124 11.81 -2.57 1.94
CA ASP A 124 11.55 -2.65 3.38
C ASP A 124 12.13 -1.41 4.09
N VAL A 125 11.29 -0.38 4.27
CA VAL A 125 11.71 0.86 4.91
C VAL A 125 11.71 0.66 6.43
N THR A 126 12.89 0.56 7.02
CA THR A 126 13.08 0.31 8.45
C THR A 126 13.37 1.58 9.27
N GLY A 127 13.25 1.46 10.60
CA GLY A 127 13.59 2.54 11.53
C GLY A 127 12.55 3.66 11.60
N LEU A 128 11.30 3.35 11.27
CA LEU A 128 10.16 4.25 11.37
C LEU A 128 9.58 4.26 12.79
N ARG A 129 8.88 5.33 13.16
CA ARG A 129 8.21 5.42 14.47
C ARG A 129 6.94 4.55 14.45
N PRO A 130 6.59 3.85 15.55
CA PRO A 130 5.33 3.10 15.65
C PRO A 130 4.09 3.97 15.55
N GLY A 131 3.05 3.45 14.89
CA GLY A 131 1.74 4.08 14.76
C GLY A 131 1.72 5.39 13.98
N ALA A 132 2.81 5.74 13.29
CA ALA A 132 2.99 7.04 12.66
C ALA A 132 2.58 6.99 11.17
N PRO A 133 1.83 8.00 10.69
CA PRO A 133 1.56 8.15 9.27
C PRO A 133 2.80 8.68 8.54
N TYR A 134 2.98 8.24 7.30
CA TYR A 134 4.02 8.70 6.39
C TYR A 134 3.46 8.86 4.98
N PHE A 135 4.15 9.66 4.17
CA PHE A 135 3.95 9.74 2.74
C PHE A 135 5.19 9.19 2.03
N TYR A 136 5.00 8.62 0.84
CA TYR A 136 6.10 8.07 0.07
C TYR A 136 5.89 8.25 -1.43
N GLY A 137 6.98 8.23 -2.18
CA GLY A 137 6.98 8.31 -3.64
C GLY A 137 8.32 7.90 -4.23
N PHE A 138 8.36 7.84 -5.55
CA PHE A 138 9.48 7.35 -6.33
C PHE A 138 9.83 8.32 -7.45
N ARG A 139 11.12 8.35 -7.82
CA ARG A 139 11.66 9.14 -8.93
C ARG A 139 12.67 8.31 -9.72
N ALA A 140 12.65 8.41 -11.04
CA ALA A 140 13.66 7.81 -11.92
C ALA A 140 13.77 8.68 -13.17
N GLY A 141 14.99 9.03 -13.60
CA GLY A 141 15.17 10.02 -14.68
C GLY A 141 14.32 11.28 -14.43
N ASP A 142 13.51 11.65 -15.42
CA ASP A 142 12.56 12.77 -15.35
C ASP A 142 11.16 12.38 -14.83
N GLY A 143 10.92 11.10 -14.55
CA GLY A 143 9.64 10.60 -14.08
C GLY A 143 9.48 10.68 -12.57
N GLU A 144 8.28 11.06 -12.11
CA GLU A 144 7.85 11.00 -10.71
C GLU A 144 6.58 10.14 -10.57
N SER A 145 6.51 9.34 -9.50
CA SER A 145 5.31 8.55 -9.19
C SER A 145 4.23 9.42 -8.53
N PRO A 146 2.97 8.93 -8.49
CA PRO A 146 2.01 9.43 -7.50
C PRO A 146 2.55 9.30 -6.07
N VAL A 147 2.06 10.15 -5.17
CA VAL A 147 2.38 10.09 -3.74
C VAL A 147 1.41 9.16 -3.02
N GLY A 148 1.93 8.14 -2.35
CA GLY A 148 1.17 7.26 -1.47
C GLY A 148 1.23 7.71 -0.01
N LYS A 149 0.24 7.29 0.77
CA LYS A 149 0.15 7.41 2.23
C LYS A 149 0.28 6.01 2.82
N THR A 150 1.04 5.90 3.90
CA THR A 150 1.22 4.64 4.63
C THR A 150 1.25 4.88 6.13
N ARG A 151 1.28 3.81 6.91
CA ARG A 151 1.33 3.85 8.37
C ARG A 151 2.05 2.61 8.91
N THR A 152 2.87 2.80 9.95
CA THR A 152 3.40 1.69 10.75
C THR A 152 2.39 1.23 11.79
N LEU A 153 2.50 -0.03 12.24
CA LEU A 153 1.64 -0.51 13.31
C LEU A 153 1.95 0.21 14.64
N PRO A 154 0.95 0.54 15.45
CA PRO A 154 1.18 1.07 16.80
C PRO A 154 1.69 -0.05 17.74
N LYS A 155 2.28 0.35 18.87
CA LYS A 155 2.62 -0.56 19.98
C LYS A 155 1.68 -0.32 21.16
N GLY A 156 1.33 -1.38 21.87
CA GLY A 156 0.49 -1.32 23.07
C GLY A 156 -1.01 -1.40 22.76
N ARG A 157 -1.84 -1.05 23.75
CA ARG A 157 -3.30 -1.18 23.67
C ARG A 157 -3.89 -0.12 22.75
N LEU A 158 -4.77 -0.55 21.84
CA LEU A 158 -5.57 0.34 21.01
C LEU A 158 -7.00 0.44 21.54
N ASN A 159 -7.62 1.59 21.33
CA ASN A 159 -9.05 1.78 21.59
C ASN A 159 -9.90 1.36 20.38
N GLU A 160 -9.37 1.53 19.16
CA GLU A 160 -10.05 1.24 17.90
C GLU A 160 -9.01 0.87 16.83
N VAL A 161 -9.43 0.08 15.84
CA VAL A 161 -8.74 -0.14 14.56
C VAL A 161 -9.78 -0.13 13.45
N LYS A 162 -9.49 0.55 12.33
CA LYS A 162 -10.39 0.61 11.17
C LYS A 162 -9.76 -0.10 9.98
N LEU A 163 -10.37 -1.20 9.59
CA LEU A 163 -9.92 -2.02 8.47
C LEU A 163 -10.93 -1.95 7.33
N ALA A 164 -10.45 -1.77 6.11
CA ALA A 164 -11.21 -2.08 4.91
C ALA A 164 -10.88 -3.52 4.50
N VAL A 165 -11.89 -4.33 4.16
CA VAL A 165 -11.70 -5.72 3.77
C VAL A 165 -12.26 -5.91 2.36
N VAL A 166 -11.45 -6.48 1.47
CA VAL A 166 -11.74 -6.68 0.05
C VAL A 166 -11.22 -8.04 -0.41
N SER A 167 -11.82 -8.59 -1.46
CA SER A 167 -11.41 -9.84 -2.13
C SER A 167 -12.08 -9.93 -3.50
N CYS A 168 -11.74 -10.95 -4.28
CA CYS A 168 -12.46 -11.35 -5.49
C CYS A 168 -12.65 -10.20 -6.50
N ALA A 169 -11.53 -9.57 -6.89
CA ALA A 169 -11.49 -8.37 -7.70
C ALA A 169 -11.55 -8.66 -9.21
N SER A 170 -12.47 -9.51 -9.65
CA SER A 170 -12.46 -10.02 -11.04
C SER A 170 -12.63 -8.93 -12.09
N PHE A 171 -11.52 -8.59 -12.79
CA PHE A 171 -11.47 -7.55 -13.80
C PHE A 171 -12.51 -7.70 -14.92
N PRO A 172 -12.75 -8.92 -15.47
CA PRO A 172 -13.78 -9.13 -16.49
C PRO A 172 -15.21 -8.83 -16.05
N HIS A 173 -15.52 -9.01 -14.75
CA HIS A 173 -16.89 -9.03 -14.24
C HIS A 173 -17.42 -7.65 -13.83
N GLY A 174 -16.61 -6.60 -13.90
CA GLY A 174 -17.08 -5.25 -13.63
C GLY A 174 -15.99 -4.22 -13.43
N PHE A 175 -16.44 -3.00 -13.19
CA PHE A 175 -15.58 -1.87 -12.85
C PHE A 175 -15.26 -1.85 -11.36
N PHE A 176 -14.13 -1.25 -11.03
CA PHE A 176 -13.57 -1.22 -9.68
C PHE A 176 -14.17 -0.11 -8.80
N ASN A 177 -15.49 0.09 -8.87
CA ASN A 177 -16.22 1.12 -8.13
C ASN A 177 -16.07 0.98 -6.60
N ALA A 178 -15.94 -0.25 -6.10
CA ALA A 178 -15.68 -0.49 -4.68
C ALA A 178 -14.31 0.05 -4.24
N TYR A 179 -13.29 -0.05 -5.11
CA TYR A 179 -11.98 0.56 -4.87
C TYR A 179 -12.02 2.08 -4.98
N GLU A 180 -12.83 2.64 -5.89
CA GLU A 180 -13.08 4.07 -5.94
C GLU A 180 -13.67 4.58 -4.62
N ALA A 181 -14.72 3.91 -4.11
CA ALA A 181 -15.33 4.26 -2.83
C ALA A 181 -14.36 4.12 -1.65
N LEU A 182 -13.51 3.08 -1.66
CA LEU A 182 -12.45 2.91 -0.67
C LEU A 182 -11.42 4.06 -0.74
N ALA A 183 -11.00 4.46 -1.94
CA ALA A 183 -10.02 5.53 -2.13
C ALA A 183 -10.50 6.90 -1.60
N GLN A 184 -11.82 7.11 -1.44
CA GLN A 184 -12.39 8.31 -0.83
C GLN A 184 -12.35 8.30 0.71
N ARG A 185 -11.87 7.23 1.34
CA ARG A 185 -11.74 7.12 2.80
C ARG A 185 -10.39 7.65 3.27
N ASP A 186 -10.39 8.45 4.32
CA ASP A 186 -9.18 8.96 4.98
C ASP A 186 -8.95 8.37 6.39
N ASP A 187 -9.90 7.57 6.87
CA ASP A 187 -9.97 7.00 8.22
C ASP A 187 -9.62 5.51 8.29
N VAL A 188 -9.12 4.92 7.21
CA VAL A 188 -8.69 3.50 7.17
C VAL A 188 -7.25 3.39 7.70
N ASP A 189 -7.03 2.51 8.68
CA ASP A 189 -5.69 2.23 9.22
C ASP A 189 -4.90 1.23 8.35
N ALA A 190 -5.59 0.25 7.78
CA ALA A 190 -5.03 -0.71 6.81
C ALA A 190 -6.14 -1.32 5.94
N VAL A 191 -5.76 -1.76 4.74
CA VAL A 191 -6.61 -2.56 3.85
C VAL A 191 -6.20 -4.02 4.00
N VAL A 192 -7.18 -4.93 4.09
CA VAL A 192 -6.96 -6.38 4.11
C VAL A 192 -7.52 -6.97 2.83
N HIS A 193 -6.66 -7.56 1.99
CA HIS A 193 -7.07 -8.29 0.79
C HIS A 193 -7.01 -9.79 1.05
N LEU A 194 -8.13 -10.48 0.89
CA LEU A 194 -8.29 -11.89 1.27
C LEU A 194 -8.18 -12.85 0.07
N GLY A 195 -7.33 -12.53 -0.91
CA GLY A 195 -7.16 -13.33 -2.13
C GLY A 195 -8.09 -12.98 -3.29
N ASP A 196 -7.84 -13.62 -4.42
CA ASP A 196 -8.43 -13.31 -5.73
C ASP A 196 -8.21 -11.86 -6.16
N TYR A 197 -6.99 -11.37 -5.96
CA TYR A 197 -6.54 -10.06 -6.42
C TYR A 197 -6.50 -10.03 -7.95
N ILE A 198 -6.13 -11.15 -8.58
CA ILE A 198 -6.26 -11.40 -10.01
C ILE A 198 -7.08 -12.66 -10.26
N TYR A 199 -7.52 -12.83 -11.50
CA TYR A 199 -8.03 -14.08 -12.06
C TYR A 199 -7.16 -14.46 -13.25
N GLU A 200 -6.92 -15.76 -13.46
CA GLU A 200 -5.97 -16.31 -14.43
C GLU A 200 -6.57 -16.62 -15.81
N TYR A 201 -7.90 -16.62 -15.94
CA TYR A 201 -8.59 -17.00 -17.17
C TYR A 201 -8.34 -16.08 -18.37
N GLY A 202 -8.44 -16.64 -19.58
CA GLY A 202 -8.57 -15.90 -20.83
C GLY A 202 -10.04 -15.68 -21.25
N LEU A 203 -10.25 -15.19 -22.47
CA LEU A 203 -11.58 -14.97 -23.06
C LEU A 203 -12.42 -16.24 -23.25
N ALA A 204 -11.78 -17.40 -23.39
CA ALA A 204 -12.49 -18.68 -23.46
C ALA A 204 -12.92 -19.22 -22.08
N GLY A 205 -12.51 -18.56 -20.99
CA GLY A 205 -12.72 -19.01 -19.62
C GLY A 205 -13.77 -18.20 -18.85
N TYR A 206 -13.70 -18.30 -17.53
CA TYR A 206 -14.62 -17.62 -16.62
C TYR A 206 -14.62 -16.10 -16.82
N GLY A 207 -15.78 -15.54 -17.14
CA GLY A 207 -15.98 -14.10 -17.37
C GLY A 207 -15.70 -13.62 -18.79
N GLY A 208 -15.34 -14.51 -19.73
CA GLY A 208 -15.05 -14.14 -21.12
C GLY A 208 -16.16 -13.38 -21.84
N ASP A 209 -17.40 -13.88 -21.79
CA ASP A 209 -18.55 -13.23 -22.42
C ASP A 209 -18.82 -11.83 -21.82
N VAL A 210 -18.68 -11.70 -20.50
CA VAL A 210 -18.85 -10.42 -19.78
C VAL A 210 -17.73 -9.45 -20.16
N ALA A 211 -16.49 -9.95 -20.27
CA ALA A 211 -15.34 -9.17 -20.73
C ALA A 211 -15.60 -8.53 -22.10
N THR A 212 -16.09 -9.33 -23.05
CA THR A 212 -16.40 -8.87 -24.41
C THR A 212 -17.53 -7.83 -24.40
N GLN A 213 -18.59 -8.05 -23.63
CA GLN A 213 -19.70 -7.11 -23.52
C GLN A 213 -19.29 -5.76 -22.91
N LEU A 214 -18.38 -5.77 -21.93
CA LEU A 214 -17.91 -4.57 -21.23
C LEU A 214 -16.66 -3.95 -21.85
N GLY A 215 -16.05 -4.58 -22.85
CA GLY A 215 -14.74 -4.18 -23.41
C GLY A 215 -13.58 -4.32 -22.41
N ARG A 216 -13.73 -5.18 -21.39
CA ARG A 216 -12.73 -5.43 -20.33
C ARG A 216 -12.00 -6.74 -20.60
N ILE A 217 -11.33 -6.78 -21.75
CA ILE A 217 -10.65 -7.96 -22.28
C ILE A 217 -9.43 -8.32 -21.40
N PRO A 218 -9.30 -9.56 -20.90
CA PRO A 218 -8.13 -9.98 -20.13
C PRO A 218 -6.83 -9.83 -20.95
N SER A 219 -5.74 -9.46 -20.28
CA SER A 219 -4.41 -9.40 -20.89
C SER A 219 -3.46 -10.30 -20.09
N PRO A 220 -2.92 -11.39 -20.67
CA PRO A 220 -3.19 -11.86 -22.04
C PRO A 220 -4.65 -12.34 -22.21
N GLU A 221 -5.13 -12.42 -23.45
CA GLU A 221 -6.48 -12.90 -23.79
C GLU A 221 -6.65 -14.42 -23.59
N VAL A 222 -5.56 -15.12 -23.31
CA VAL A 222 -5.52 -16.54 -23.00
C VAL A 222 -5.28 -16.74 -21.50
N GLU A 223 -5.44 -17.99 -21.07
CA GLU A 223 -5.16 -18.39 -19.70
C GLU A 223 -3.69 -18.16 -19.31
N CYS A 224 -3.46 -17.64 -18.11
CA CYS A 224 -2.13 -17.42 -17.57
C CYS A 224 -1.48 -18.74 -17.16
N ILE A 225 -0.33 -19.06 -17.75
CA ILE A 225 0.44 -20.28 -17.46
C ILE A 225 1.90 -19.94 -17.14
N ARG A 226 2.47 -18.99 -17.88
CA ARG A 226 3.89 -18.60 -17.80
C ARG A 226 4.05 -17.33 -16.98
N LEU A 227 5.27 -17.09 -16.49
CA LEU A 227 5.60 -15.90 -15.69
C LEU A 227 5.20 -14.59 -16.38
N GLY A 228 5.46 -14.48 -17.69
CA GLY A 228 5.06 -13.31 -18.48
C GLY A 228 3.56 -13.07 -18.50
N ASP A 229 2.75 -14.15 -18.48
CA ASP A 229 1.30 -14.05 -18.48
C ASP A 229 0.78 -13.49 -17.14
N TYR A 230 1.29 -14.02 -16.02
CA TYR A 230 0.91 -13.52 -14.68
C TYR A 230 1.40 -12.09 -14.43
N ARG A 231 2.60 -11.74 -14.89
CA ARG A 231 3.10 -10.35 -14.84
C ARG A 231 2.19 -9.41 -15.64
N ALA A 232 1.84 -9.78 -16.87
CA ALA A 232 0.91 -9.01 -17.69
C ALA A 232 -0.49 -8.88 -17.03
N ARG A 233 -0.95 -9.93 -16.34
CA ARG A 233 -2.23 -9.90 -15.62
C ARG A 233 -2.20 -8.97 -14.41
N HIS A 234 -1.15 -9.04 -13.58
CA HIS A 234 -0.96 -8.09 -12.48
C HIS A 234 -0.84 -6.65 -12.99
N ALA A 235 -0.10 -6.44 -14.09
CA ALA A 235 0.01 -5.15 -14.76
C ALA A 235 -1.36 -4.63 -15.16
N GLN A 236 -2.17 -5.43 -15.87
CA GLN A 236 -3.51 -5.05 -16.29
C GLN A 236 -4.36 -4.57 -15.11
N TYR A 237 -4.42 -5.33 -14.03
CA TYR A 237 -5.22 -4.96 -12.86
C TYR A 237 -4.73 -3.64 -12.25
N LYS A 238 -3.41 -3.47 -12.14
CA LYS A 238 -2.80 -2.25 -11.60
C LYS A 238 -2.75 -1.08 -12.58
N THR A 239 -3.27 -1.18 -13.80
CA THR A 239 -3.55 0.00 -14.64
C THR A 239 -4.87 0.69 -14.26
N GLN A 240 -5.74 0.04 -13.49
CA GLN A 240 -7.03 0.60 -13.11
C GLN A 240 -6.85 1.73 -12.10
N ALA A 241 -7.32 2.94 -12.45
CA ALA A 241 -7.11 4.15 -11.67
C ALA A 241 -7.72 4.06 -10.27
N GLU A 242 -8.87 3.41 -10.14
CA GLU A 242 -9.57 3.17 -8.88
C GLU A 242 -8.74 2.29 -7.94
N LEU A 243 -8.12 1.24 -8.48
CA LEU A 243 -7.25 0.35 -7.72
C LEU A 243 -5.93 1.02 -7.33
N GLN A 244 -5.33 1.79 -8.24
CA GLN A 244 -4.14 2.59 -7.92
C GLN A 244 -4.42 3.59 -6.79
N ALA A 245 -5.56 4.29 -6.85
CA ALA A 245 -5.98 5.23 -5.82
C ALA A 245 -6.19 4.52 -4.47
N ALA A 246 -6.83 3.35 -4.45
CA ALA A 246 -7.02 2.57 -3.23
C ALA A 246 -5.70 2.06 -2.62
N HIS A 247 -4.72 1.67 -3.45
CA HIS A 247 -3.36 1.33 -2.99
C HIS A 247 -2.62 2.51 -2.36
N ALA A 248 -2.91 3.73 -2.79
CA ALA A 248 -2.20 4.92 -2.37
C ALA A 248 -2.67 5.50 -1.02
N ILE A 249 -3.78 5.04 -0.42
CA ILE A 249 -4.34 5.70 0.79
C ILE A 249 -3.88 5.11 2.13
N ALA A 250 -3.48 3.84 2.16
CA ALA A 250 -3.18 3.09 3.39
C ALA A 250 -2.27 1.88 3.09
N PRO A 251 -1.61 1.27 4.10
CA PRO A 251 -0.89 0.01 3.89
C PRO A 251 -1.86 -1.16 3.69
N TRP A 252 -1.49 -2.08 2.81
CA TRP A 252 -2.24 -3.30 2.50
C TRP A 252 -1.60 -4.51 3.17
N ILE A 253 -2.44 -5.33 3.80
CA ILE A 253 -2.12 -6.66 4.32
C ILE A 253 -2.81 -7.63 3.38
N VAL A 254 -2.03 -8.38 2.60
CA VAL A 254 -2.56 -9.18 1.50
C VAL A 254 -2.19 -10.64 1.68
N VAL A 255 -3.14 -11.50 1.38
CA VAL A 255 -2.92 -12.93 1.20
C VAL A 255 -3.52 -13.33 -0.15
N TRP A 256 -2.91 -14.31 -0.82
CA TRP A 256 -3.49 -14.90 -2.01
C TRP A 256 -4.59 -15.91 -1.64
N ASP A 257 -5.45 -16.22 -2.59
CA ASP A 257 -6.26 -17.44 -2.62
C ASP A 257 -5.83 -18.25 -3.85
N ASP A 258 -6.74 -18.98 -4.48
CA ASP A 258 -6.45 -19.89 -5.57
C ASP A 258 -6.21 -19.16 -6.90
N HIS A 259 -6.99 -18.13 -7.24
CA HIS A 259 -6.92 -17.45 -8.53
C HIS A 259 -5.66 -16.62 -8.78
N GLU A 260 -4.84 -16.34 -7.75
CA GLU A 260 -3.47 -15.89 -7.96
C GLU A 260 -2.62 -16.91 -8.71
N THR A 261 -2.99 -18.19 -8.65
CA THR A 261 -2.39 -19.29 -9.40
C THR A 261 -3.38 -19.85 -10.42
N ALA A 262 -4.33 -20.68 -10.01
CA ALA A 262 -5.40 -21.22 -10.84
C ALA A 262 -6.58 -21.66 -9.95
N ASN A 263 -7.80 -21.59 -10.50
CA ASN A 263 -9.03 -21.95 -9.79
C ASN A 263 -8.94 -23.31 -9.07
N ASN A 264 -9.40 -23.32 -7.83
CA ASN A 264 -9.39 -24.45 -6.89
C ASN A 264 -8.01 -25.12 -6.77
N SER A 265 -6.93 -24.32 -6.75
CA SER A 265 -5.59 -24.86 -6.54
C SER A 265 -5.39 -25.45 -5.15
N PHE A 266 -4.56 -26.49 -5.10
CA PHE A 266 -4.09 -27.13 -3.90
C PHE A 266 -2.60 -27.49 -4.06
N ALA A 267 -2.02 -28.18 -3.07
CA ALA A 267 -0.56 -28.37 -3.00
C ALA A 267 0.09 -28.88 -4.31
N THR A 268 -0.58 -29.81 -5.00
CA THR A 268 -0.03 -30.55 -6.16
C THR A 268 -0.86 -30.44 -7.44
N GLY A 269 -1.90 -29.61 -7.49
CA GLY A 269 -2.68 -29.38 -8.70
C GLY A 269 -3.69 -28.23 -8.55
N ALA A 270 -4.55 -28.07 -9.55
CA ALA A 270 -5.69 -27.17 -9.53
C ALA A 270 -6.80 -27.76 -10.41
N GLU A 271 -8.04 -27.30 -10.23
CA GLU A 271 -9.15 -27.67 -11.12
C GLU A 271 -8.90 -27.07 -12.51
N ASN A 272 -8.56 -25.79 -12.57
CA ASN A 272 -8.22 -25.12 -13.81
C ASN A 272 -6.74 -25.32 -14.18
N HIS A 273 -6.33 -26.60 -14.25
CA HIS A 273 -5.03 -26.99 -14.78
C HIS A 273 -5.06 -28.38 -15.41
N ASN A 274 -4.49 -28.52 -16.62
CA ASN A 274 -4.49 -29.79 -17.35
C ASN A 274 -3.11 -30.16 -17.95
N GLN A 275 -2.99 -31.39 -18.46
CA GLN A 275 -1.73 -31.93 -19.00
C GLN A 275 -1.17 -31.14 -20.19
N GLY A 276 -2.01 -30.42 -20.93
CA GLY A 276 -1.60 -29.59 -22.07
C GLY A 276 -0.87 -28.29 -21.67
N GLU A 277 -0.92 -27.92 -20.39
CA GLU A 277 -0.39 -26.65 -19.87
C GLU A 277 0.99 -26.81 -19.21
N GLY A 278 1.53 -28.03 -19.25
CA GLY A 278 2.81 -28.39 -18.64
C GLY A 278 2.67 -28.85 -17.19
N GLN A 279 3.77 -28.74 -16.43
CA GLN A 279 3.78 -29.18 -15.03
C GLN A 279 3.20 -28.10 -14.11
N TRP A 280 2.27 -28.49 -13.23
CA TRP A 280 1.67 -27.62 -12.21
C TRP A 280 2.71 -26.83 -11.40
N ALA A 281 3.81 -27.49 -11.01
CA ALA A 281 4.86 -26.85 -10.23
C ALA A 281 5.45 -25.61 -10.94
N ASN A 282 5.58 -25.65 -12.27
CA ASN A 282 6.10 -24.53 -13.06
C ASN A 282 5.10 -23.38 -13.12
N ARG A 283 3.81 -23.67 -13.33
CA ARG A 283 2.74 -22.67 -13.32
C ARG A 283 2.62 -21.99 -11.96
N LYS A 284 2.59 -22.77 -10.88
CA LYS A 284 2.56 -22.27 -9.50
C LYS A 284 3.78 -21.39 -9.20
N GLN A 285 4.98 -21.79 -9.61
CA GLN A 285 6.19 -20.99 -9.42
C GLN A 285 6.11 -19.66 -10.18
N ALA A 286 5.67 -19.69 -11.44
CA ALA A 286 5.49 -18.49 -12.26
C ALA A 286 4.48 -17.50 -11.63
N ALA A 287 3.34 -18.01 -11.19
CA ALA A 287 2.29 -17.25 -10.52
C ALA A 287 2.78 -16.60 -9.22
N LEU A 288 3.39 -17.39 -8.33
CA LEU A 288 3.89 -16.89 -7.05
C LEU A 288 5.04 -15.89 -7.23
N GLN A 289 5.94 -16.13 -8.19
CA GLN A 289 6.99 -15.15 -8.50
C GLN A 289 6.38 -13.80 -8.91
N ALA A 290 5.39 -13.80 -9.82
CA ALA A 290 4.70 -12.57 -10.18
C ALA A 290 3.98 -11.93 -8.98
N TYR A 291 3.33 -12.71 -8.13
CA TYR A 291 2.67 -12.20 -6.92
C TYR A 291 3.66 -11.51 -5.98
N TYR A 292 4.80 -12.14 -5.68
CA TYR A 292 5.86 -11.53 -4.84
C TYR A 292 6.46 -10.28 -5.48
N GLU A 293 6.60 -10.23 -6.81
CA GLU A 293 7.09 -9.04 -7.51
C GLU A 293 6.09 -7.88 -7.45
N TRP A 294 4.79 -8.16 -7.59
CA TRP A 294 3.75 -7.16 -7.81
C TRP A 294 2.95 -6.74 -6.57
N MET A 295 3.06 -7.47 -5.47
CA MET A 295 2.37 -7.17 -4.22
C MET A 295 3.30 -6.51 -3.19
N PRO A 296 2.79 -5.60 -2.34
CA PRO A 296 3.61 -4.88 -1.35
C PRO A 296 3.88 -5.74 -0.10
N ILE A 297 4.33 -6.98 -0.31
CA ILE A 297 4.65 -7.96 0.73
C ILE A 297 6.16 -8.13 0.87
N ARG A 298 6.60 -8.52 2.05
CA ARG A 298 8.00 -8.88 2.28
C ARG A 298 8.32 -10.24 1.65
N ASP A 299 9.53 -10.36 1.11
CA ASP A 299 10.07 -11.61 0.59
C ASP A 299 10.29 -12.66 1.69
#